data_AF-A0AAE1R0D9-F1
#
_entry.id   AF-A0AAE1R0D9-F1
#
_cell.length_a   1.000
_cell.length_b   1.000
_cell.length_c   1.000
_cell.angle_alpha   90.00
_cell.angle_beta   90.00
_cell.angle_gamma   90.00
#
_symmetry.space_group_name_H-M   'P 1'
#
loop_
_entity.id
_entity.type
_entity.pdbx_description
1 polymer ?
#
loop_
_entity_poly.entity_id
_entity_poly.type
_entity_poly.pdbx_seq_one_letter_code
_entity_poly.pdbx_strand_id
1 'polypeptide(L)'
;MALLKLGSKSEAFCCEGQAWRCKSGLPSDITIEIGEMSFYLHKFPLLSRGGLLEKLMSESTKEDGSVCILQLSDIPGGAKAFELVAKFCYGVRSELTPLNVVTLRCASEYLQITNEYGEGNLVSQTESFLNDVFTNWTDTIKALETCEEVLSYAEELHIVSR
;
A
#
# COMPACT_ATOMS: atom_id res chain seq x y z
N MET A 1 -5.95 10.79 19.30
CA MET A 1 -5.90 9.94 18.10
C MET A 1 -4.58 10.23 17.42
N ALA A 2 -3.67 9.27 17.49
CA ALA A 2 -2.41 9.32 16.78
C ALA A 2 -2.66 9.52 15.28
N LEU A 3 -1.81 10.32 14.64
CA LEU A 3 -1.88 10.60 13.21
C LEU A 3 -0.49 10.91 12.69
N LEU A 4 -0.07 10.23 11.63
CA LEU A 4 1.19 10.50 10.93
C LEU A 4 0.89 10.85 9.47
N LYS A 5 1.43 11.99 9.01
CA LYS A 5 1.29 12.42 7.61
C LYS A 5 2.47 11.92 6.78
N LEU A 6 2.16 11.31 5.65
CA LEU A 6 3.14 10.84 4.67
C LEU A 6 3.02 11.64 3.38
N GLY A 7 4.11 11.72 2.62
CA GLY A 7 4.14 12.38 1.32
C GLY A 7 4.04 13.91 1.37
N SER A 8 4.22 14.55 0.21
CA SER A 8 4.22 16.01 0.10
C SER A 8 3.46 16.54 -1.11
N LYS A 9 3.24 15.70 -2.14
CA LYS A 9 2.52 16.05 -3.36
C LYS A 9 1.01 16.09 -3.12
N SER A 10 0.32 16.97 -3.86
CA SER A 10 -1.15 17.05 -3.86
C SER A 10 -1.79 15.78 -4.43
N GLU A 11 -3.10 15.63 -4.24
CA GLU A 11 -3.86 14.50 -4.77
C GLU A 11 -3.64 14.36 -6.29
N ALA A 12 -3.07 13.21 -6.67
CA ALA A 12 -2.73 12.89 -8.05
C ALA A 12 -3.61 11.78 -8.64
N PHE A 13 -4.70 11.40 -7.96
CA PHE A 13 -5.56 10.30 -8.37
C PHE A 13 -7.02 10.74 -8.52
N CYS A 14 -7.76 10.12 -9.45
CA CYS A 14 -9.22 10.08 -9.42
C CYS A 14 -9.71 8.65 -9.31
N CYS A 15 -10.83 8.50 -8.62
CA CYS A 15 -11.64 7.29 -8.66
C CYS A 15 -12.92 7.59 -9.47
N GLU A 16 -13.14 6.84 -10.53
CA GLU A 16 -14.35 6.88 -11.34
C GLU A 16 -14.95 5.47 -11.38
N GLY A 17 -15.96 5.22 -10.54
CA GLY A 17 -16.54 3.89 -10.37
C GLY A 17 -15.53 2.89 -9.79
N GLN A 18 -15.18 1.87 -10.58
CA GLN A 18 -14.22 0.82 -10.23
C GLN A 18 -12.81 1.07 -10.82
N ALA A 19 -12.53 2.29 -11.27
CA ALA A 19 -11.26 2.67 -11.89
C ALA A 19 -10.54 3.77 -11.11
N TRP A 20 -9.35 3.47 -10.61
CA TRP A 20 -8.39 4.43 -10.08
C TRP A 20 -7.40 4.85 -11.16
N ARG A 21 -7.29 6.15 -11.43
CA ARG A 21 -6.39 6.69 -12.47
C ARG A 21 -5.50 7.77 -11.89
N CYS A 22 -4.22 7.75 -12.29
CA CYS A 22 -3.30 8.84 -12.00
C CYS A 22 -3.52 10.02 -12.96
N LYS A 23 -3.62 11.24 -12.44
CA LYS A 23 -3.81 12.51 -13.18
C LYS A 23 -2.48 13.17 -13.59
N SER A 24 -1.45 12.38 -13.86
CA SER A 24 -0.13 12.89 -14.27
C SER A 24 -0.12 13.54 -15.66
N GLY A 25 -1.16 13.31 -16.47
CA GLY A 25 -1.20 13.68 -17.89
C GLY A 25 -0.40 12.73 -18.80
N LEU A 26 0.25 11.71 -18.23
CA LEU A 26 0.94 10.65 -18.96
C LEU A 26 0.03 9.41 -19.09
N PRO A 27 0.16 8.63 -20.17
CA PRO A 27 -0.54 7.36 -20.29
C PRO A 27 -0.03 6.36 -19.24
N SER A 28 -0.94 5.58 -18.66
CA SER A 28 -0.59 4.47 -17.77
C SER A 28 0.13 3.37 -18.54
N ASP A 29 1.22 2.84 -17.97
CA ASP A 29 1.99 1.73 -18.54
C ASP A 29 1.78 0.40 -17.76
N ILE A 30 0.99 0.44 -16.68
CA ILE A 30 0.59 -0.72 -15.89
C ILE A 30 -0.86 -0.59 -15.36
N THR A 31 -1.56 -1.71 -15.33
CA THR A 31 -2.85 -1.87 -14.64
C THR A 31 -2.70 -2.91 -13.52
N ILE A 32 -3.14 -2.56 -12.31
CA ILE A 32 -3.19 -3.49 -11.18
C ILE A 32 -4.65 -3.75 -10.82
N GLU A 33 -5.07 -5.01 -10.86
CA GLU A 33 -6.43 -5.45 -10.57
C GLU A 33 -6.50 -6.07 -9.16
N ILE A 34 -7.42 -5.59 -8.34
CA ILE A 34 -7.66 -6.05 -6.97
C ILE A 34 -9.16 -6.19 -6.75
N GLY A 35 -9.64 -7.43 -6.77
CA GLY A 35 -11.07 -7.71 -6.78
C GLY A 35 -11.71 -7.05 -8.00
N GLU A 36 -12.71 -6.20 -7.78
CA GLU A 36 -13.39 -5.46 -8.85
C GLU A 36 -12.70 -4.13 -9.22
N MET A 37 -11.65 -3.73 -8.48
CA MET A 37 -11.01 -2.43 -8.66
C MET A 37 -9.81 -2.52 -9.60
N SER A 38 -9.72 -1.60 -10.56
CA SER A 38 -8.60 -1.46 -11.49
C SER A 38 -7.80 -0.18 -11.22
N PHE A 39 -6.50 -0.30 -11.04
CA PHE A 39 -5.57 0.82 -10.81
C PHE A 39 -4.70 1.04 -12.05
N TYR A 40 -4.95 2.13 -12.78
CA TYR A 40 -4.18 2.57 -13.94
C TYR A 40 -3.04 3.48 -13.50
N LEU A 41 -1.83 2.92 -13.46
CA LEU A 41 -0.65 3.51 -12.83
C LEU A 41 0.54 3.54 -13.80
N HIS A 42 1.66 4.00 -13.27
CA HIS A 42 2.99 4.02 -13.88
C HIS A 42 3.90 3.04 -13.14
N LYS A 43 4.73 2.29 -13.87
CA LYS A 43 5.66 1.29 -13.34
C LYS A 43 6.71 1.92 -12.42
N PHE A 44 7.33 3.03 -12.85
CA PHE A 44 8.49 3.60 -12.16
C PHE A 44 8.26 3.93 -10.67
N PRO A 45 7.18 4.64 -10.26
CA PRO A 45 6.90 4.88 -8.85
C PRO A 45 6.77 3.61 -8.01
N LEU A 46 6.21 2.54 -8.57
CA LEU A 46 5.97 1.27 -7.88
C LEU A 46 7.26 0.44 -7.77
N LEU A 47 8.01 0.31 -8.87
CA LEU A 47 9.28 -0.40 -8.93
C LEU A 47 10.33 0.19 -7.99
N SER A 48 10.33 1.52 -7.83
CA SER A 48 11.27 2.19 -6.92
C SER A 48 11.04 1.91 -5.44
N ARG A 49 9.97 1.18 -5.08
CA ARG A 49 9.55 1.02 -3.68
C ARG A 49 9.24 -0.40 -3.24
N GLY A 50 8.85 -1.32 -4.12
CA GLY A 50 8.34 -2.64 -3.72
C GLY A 50 8.93 -3.80 -4.52
N GLY A 51 9.51 -4.78 -3.82
CA GLY A 51 10.19 -5.91 -4.44
C GLY A 51 9.28 -6.96 -5.07
N LEU A 52 8.11 -7.23 -4.48
CA LEU A 52 7.14 -8.14 -5.10
C LEU A 52 6.63 -7.56 -6.42
N LEU A 53 6.37 -6.25 -6.44
CA LEU A 53 5.93 -5.54 -7.64
C LEU A 53 6.99 -5.58 -8.73
N GLU A 54 8.27 -5.38 -8.38
CA GLU A 54 9.39 -5.53 -9.31
C GLU A 54 9.49 -6.93 -9.90
N LYS A 55 9.38 -7.97 -9.07
CA LYS A 55 9.40 -9.37 -9.51
C LYS A 55 8.25 -9.66 -10.47
N LEU A 56 7.01 -9.35 -10.09
CA LEU A 56 5.81 -9.61 -10.90
C LEU A 56 5.84 -8.86 -12.23
N MET A 57 6.31 -7.61 -12.25
CA MET A 57 6.46 -6.84 -13.49
C MET A 57 7.53 -7.42 -14.42
N SER A 58 8.63 -7.91 -13.85
CA SER A 58 9.71 -8.55 -14.62
C SER A 58 9.24 -9.84 -15.29
N GLU A 59 8.44 -10.65 -14.58
CA GLU A 59 7.88 -11.91 -15.10
C GLU A 59 6.76 -11.71 -16.13
N SER A 60 6.07 -10.57 -16.08
CA SER A 60 4.92 -10.24 -16.94
C SER A 60 5.27 -9.37 -18.15
N THR A 61 6.54 -8.97 -18.32
CA THR A 61 6.95 -8.12 -19.44
C THR A 61 6.83 -8.91 -20.75
N LYS A 62 5.75 -8.66 -21.49
CA LYS A 62 5.55 -9.15 -22.86
C LYS A 62 6.35 -8.28 -23.82
N GLU A 63 7.01 -8.89 -24.80
CA GLU A 63 7.87 -8.21 -25.79
C GLU A 63 7.09 -7.29 -26.77
N ASP A 64 5.75 -7.27 -26.70
CA ASP A 64 4.87 -6.63 -27.69
C ASP A 64 4.49 -5.17 -27.37
N GLY A 65 5.02 -4.59 -26.29
CA GLY A 65 4.72 -3.21 -25.91
C GLY A 65 3.30 -2.98 -25.37
N SER A 66 2.57 -4.06 -25.04
CA SER A 66 1.26 -3.97 -24.39
C SER A 66 1.35 -3.50 -22.93
N VAL A 67 0.26 -2.92 -22.43
CA VAL A 67 0.12 -2.51 -21.02
C VAL A 67 0.22 -3.76 -20.13
N CYS A 68 1.12 -3.72 -19.16
CA CYS A 68 1.28 -4.81 -18.18
C CYS A 68 0.05 -4.85 -17.27
N ILE A 69 -0.58 -6.02 -17.11
CA ILE A 69 -1.72 -6.21 -16.21
C ILE A 69 -1.28 -7.20 -15.12
N LEU A 70 -1.37 -6.78 -13.86
CA LEU A 70 -1.08 -7.61 -12.69
C LEU A 70 -2.34 -7.79 -11.85
N GLN A 71 -2.56 -9.01 -11.36
CA GLN A 71 -3.63 -9.31 -10.42
C GLN A 71 -3.06 -9.51 -9.03
N LEU A 72 -3.57 -8.76 -8.05
CA LEU A 72 -3.15 -8.81 -6.64
C LEU A 72 -4.35 -9.15 -5.75
N SER A 73 -5.01 -10.28 -6.05
CA SER A 73 -6.23 -10.72 -5.36
C SER A 73 -6.02 -10.99 -3.88
N ASP A 74 -4.80 -11.36 -3.48
CA ASP A 74 -4.47 -11.80 -2.12
C ASP A 74 -3.87 -10.70 -1.24
N ILE A 75 -3.88 -9.44 -1.70
CA ILE A 75 -3.29 -8.35 -0.92
C ILE A 75 -4.07 -8.12 0.40
N PRO A 76 -3.40 -8.09 1.55
CA PRO A 76 -4.04 -7.78 2.84
C PRO A 76 -4.71 -6.40 2.82
N GLY A 77 -5.96 -6.32 3.28
CA GLY A 77 -6.74 -5.08 3.28
C GLY A 77 -7.24 -4.62 1.89
N GLY A 78 -6.98 -5.41 0.85
CA GLY A 78 -7.57 -5.25 -0.48
C GLY A 78 -7.25 -3.91 -1.16
N ALA A 79 -8.17 -3.45 -2.01
CA ALA A 79 -7.99 -2.26 -2.82
C ALA A 79 -7.80 -0.97 -1.99
N LYS A 80 -8.41 -0.89 -0.79
CA LYS A 80 -8.26 0.27 0.10
C LYS A 80 -6.84 0.39 0.65
N ALA A 81 -6.24 -0.72 1.06
CA ALA A 81 -4.85 -0.73 1.50
C ALA A 81 -3.91 -0.41 0.32
N PHE A 82 -4.18 -0.99 -0.85
CA PHE A 82 -3.39 -0.71 -2.05
C PHE A 82 -3.42 0.75 -2.50
N GLU A 83 -4.57 1.43 -2.35
CA GLU A 83 -4.67 2.87 -2.63
C GLU A 83 -3.64 3.67 -1.81
N LEU A 84 -3.55 3.40 -0.51
CA LEU A 84 -2.59 4.07 0.38
C LEU A 84 -1.15 3.73 0.04
N VAL A 85 -0.88 2.47 -0.34
CA VAL A 85 0.42 2.05 -0.87
C VAL A 85 0.78 2.83 -2.13
N ALA A 86 -0.14 2.90 -3.11
CA ALA A 86 0.09 3.61 -4.36
C ALA A 86 0.32 5.11 -4.09
N LYS A 87 -0.45 5.72 -3.20
CA LYS A 87 -0.23 7.11 -2.76
C LYS A 87 1.18 7.30 -2.19
N PHE A 88 1.61 6.39 -1.32
CA PHE A 88 2.96 6.41 -0.76
C PHE A 88 4.04 6.32 -1.85
N CYS A 89 3.92 5.36 -2.78
CA CYS A 89 4.88 5.18 -3.88
C CYS A 89 5.00 6.42 -4.77
N TYR A 90 3.90 7.17 -4.94
CA TYR A 90 3.88 8.42 -5.71
C TYR A 90 4.35 9.64 -4.92
N GLY A 91 4.51 9.51 -3.60
CA GLY A 91 4.77 10.64 -2.69
C GLY A 91 3.58 11.58 -2.52
N VAL A 92 2.37 11.09 -2.81
CA VAL A 92 1.10 11.80 -2.60
C VAL A 92 0.79 11.82 -1.11
N ARG A 93 0.24 12.95 -0.64
CA ARG A 93 -0.16 13.09 0.76
C ARG A 93 -1.16 12.01 1.16
N SER A 94 -0.86 11.32 2.26
CA SER A 94 -1.73 10.35 2.91
C SER A 94 -1.51 10.38 4.42
N GLU A 95 -2.43 9.75 5.16
CA GLU A 95 -2.40 9.75 6.62
C GLU A 95 -2.42 8.31 7.15
N LEU A 96 -1.51 8.01 8.07
CA LEU A 96 -1.61 6.83 8.92
C LEU A 96 -2.43 7.18 10.15
N THR A 97 -3.33 6.27 10.48
CA THR A 97 -4.24 6.36 11.62
C THR A 97 -4.35 4.99 12.28
N PRO A 98 -4.83 4.90 13.53
CA PRO A 98 -5.09 3.62 14.17
C PRO A 98 -6.00 2.70 13.34
N LEU A 99 -6.87 3.26 12.50
CA LEU A 99 -7.85 2.52 11.70
C LEU A 99 -7.30 1.94 10.38
N ASN A 100 -6.07 2.29 9.99
CA ASN A 100 -5.48 1.80 8.74
C ASN A 100 -4.05 1.28 8.87
N VAL A 101 -3.37 1.52 10.00
CA VAL A 101 -1.95 1.19 10.12
C VAL A 101 -1.69 -0.31 10.09
N VAL A 102 -2.55 -1.14 10.69
CA VAL A 102 -2.37 -2.61 10.69
C VAL A 102 -2.53 -3.18 9.29
N THR A 103 -3.61 -2.82 8.60
CA THR A 103 -3.85 -3.29 7.22
C THR A 103 -2.74 -2.82 6.29
N LEU A 104 -2.27 -1.58 6.44
CA LEU A 104 -1.16 -1.05 5.65
C LEU A 104 0.18 -1.71 5.99
N ARG A 105 0.46 -2.03 7.26
CA ARG A 105 1.66 -2.76 7.68
C ARG A 105 1.71 -4.15 7.02
N CYS A 106 0.57 -4.85 7.00
CA CYS A 106 0.42 -6.16 6.35
C CYS A 106 0.57 -6.06 4.82
N ALA A 107 -0.10 -5.11 4.18
CA ALA A 107 0.01 -4.89 2.74
C ALA A 107 1.44 -4.51 2.32
N SER A 108 2.15 -3.72 3.14
CA SER A 108 3.53 -3.33 2.90
C SER A 108 4.49 -4.50 2.99
N GLU A 109 4.25 -5.43 3.92
CA GLU A 109 5.01 -6.69 4.00
C GLU A 109 4.78 -7.53 2.75
N TYR A 110 3.52 -7.77 2.40
CA TYR A 110 3.14 -8.56 1.23
C TYR A 110 3.80 -8.04 -0.06
N LEU A 111 3.73 -6.72 -0.28
CA LEU A 111 4.32 -6.08 -1.47
C LEU A 111 5.84 -5.89 -1.40
N GLN A 112 6.47 -6.27 -0.28
CA GLN A 112 7.90 -6.09 -0.01
C GLN A 112 8.34 -4.63 -0.16
N ILE A 113 7.57 -3.70 0.43
CA ILE A 113 7.87 -2.26 0.45
C ILE A 113 8.80 -1.96 1.64
N THR A 114 9.99 -2.54 1.56
CA THR A 114 10.99 -2.61 2.64
C THR A 114 12.09 -1.57 2.47
N ASN A 115 12.94 -1.40 3.49
CA ASN A 115 14.05 -0.45 3.41
C ASN A 115 15.13 -0.81 2.37
N GLU A 116 15.10 -2.02 1.80
CA GLU A 116 15.97 -2.42 0.69
C GLU A 116 15.74 -1.53 -0.55
N TYR A 117 14.53 -1.00 -0.71
CA TYR A 117 14.13 -0.08 -1.79
C TYR A 117 14.19 1.40 -1.40
N GLY A 118 14.71 1.72 -0.21
CA GLY A 118 14.94 3.10 0.23
C GLY A 118 14.70 3.31 1.73
N GLU A 119 15.49 4.18 2.35
CA GLU A 119 15.34 4.49 3.77
C GLU A 119 13.96 5.06 4.10
N GLY A 120 13.40 4.63 5.24
CA GLY A 120 12.09 5.07 5.71
C GLY A 120 10.94 4.62 4.80
N ASN A 121 11.06 3.43 4.18
CA ASN A 121 10.00 2.86 3.35
C ASN A 121 8.77 2.47 4.20
N LEU A 122 7.68 2.10 3.54
CA LEU A 122 6.36 2.01 4.18
C LEU A 122 6.29 1.00 5.34
N VAL A 123 7.01 -0.12 5.25
CA VAL A 123 7.13 -1.07 6.38
C VAL A 123 7.68 -0.37 7.64
N SER A 124 8.73 0.43 7.51
CA SER A 124 9.32 1.14 8.66
C SER A 124 8.41 2.25 9.20
N GLN A 125 7.73 2.98 8.32
CA GLN A 125 6.80 4.04 8.72
C GLN A 125 5.62 3.48 9.51
N THR A 126 5.04 2.38 9.02
CA THR A 126 3.91 1.73 9.68
C THR A 126 4.34 1.06 10.99
N GLU A 127 5.51 0.43 11.04
CA GLU A 127 6.06 -0.14 12.27
C GLU A 127 6.33 0.91 13.35
N SER A 128 6.97 2.03 12.99
CA SER A 128 7.21 3.14 13.92
C SER A 128 5.90 3.71 14.45
N PHE A 129 4.91 3.90 13.57
CA PHE A 129 3.62 4.45 13.97
C PHE A 129 2.82 3.47 14.83
N LEU A 130 2.91 2.15 14.61
CA LEU A 130 2.32 1.14 15.49
C LEU A 130 2.85 1.27 16.92
N ASN A 131 4.16 1.47 17.09
CA ASN A 131 4.75 1.66 18.43
C ASN A 131 4.15 2.87 19.14
N ASP A 132 3.92 3.98 18.42
CA ASP A 132 3.25 5.17 18.97
C ASP A 132 1.78 4.90 19.32
N VAL A 133 1.05 4.22 18.43
CA VAL A 133 -0.35 3.83 18.64
C VAL A 133 -0.51 3.00 19.91
N PHE A 134 0.38 2.02 20.13
CA PHE A 134 0.32 1.12 21.28
C PHE A 134 0.61 1.78 22.64
N THR A 135 1.10 3.02 22.65
CA THR A 135 1.23 3.80 23.89
C THR A 135 -0.09 4.35 24.43
N ASN A 136 -1.16 4.32 23.61
CA ASN A 136 -2.47 4.86 23.97
C ASN A 136 -3.56 3.80 23.84
N TRP A 137 -4.16 3.41 24.96
CA TRP A 137 -5.22 2.38 25.03
C TRP A 137 -6.37 2.56 24.01
N THR A 138 -6.84 3.79 23.79
CA THR A 138 -7.97 4.04 22.88
C THR A 138 -7.57 3.83 21.42
N ASP A 139 -6.35 4.22 21.05
CA ASP A 139 -5.83 4.02 19.71
C ASP A 139 -5.39 2.56 19.52
N THR A 140 -4.85 1.89 20.54
CA THR A 140 -4.56 0.44 20.56
C THR A 140 -5.79 -0.39 20.22
N ILE A 141 -6.92 -0.20 20.92
CA ILE A 141 -8.13 -0.99 20.66
C ILE A 141 -8.55 -0.84 19.20
N LYS A 142 -8.60 0.39 18.69
CA LYS A 142 -8.99 0.65 17.30
C LYS A 142 -8.08 -0.05 16.30
N ALA A 143 -6.77 -0.06 16.56
CA ALA A 143 -5.82 -0.75 15.70
C ALA A 143 -6.00 -2.27 15.75
N LEU A 144 -6.15 -2.85 16.94
CA LEU A 144 -6.34 -4.29 17.10
C LEU A 144 -7.67 -4.78 16.51
N GLU A 145 -8.75 -3.98 16.57
CA GLU A 145 -10.02 -4.29 15.89
C GLU A 145 -9.82 -4.45 14.37
N THR A 146 -8.91 -3.70 13.76
CA THR A 146 -8.64 -3.81 12.31
C THR A 146 -7.85 -5.06 11.92
N CYS A 147 -7.31 -5.82 12.89
CA CYS A 147 -6.66 -7.10 12.63
C CYS A 147 -7.62 -8.13 12.04
N GLU A 148 -8.93 -8.04 12.30
CA GLU A 148 -9.92 -8.98 11.77
C GLU A 148 -9.90 -9.06 10.23
N GLU A 149 -9.61 -7.94 9.55
CA GLU A 149 -9.54 -7.87 8.09
C GLU A 149 -8.29 -8.54 7.50
N VAL A 150 -7.25 -8.76 8.31
CA VAL A 150 -5.91 -9.20 7.89
C VAL A 150 -5.28 -10.20 8.86
N LEU A 151 -6.12 -11.01 9.52
CA LEU A 151 -5.73 -11.77 10.72
C LEU A 151 -4.48 -12.62 10.54
N SER A 152 -4.40 -13.39 9.45
CA SER A 152 -3.24 -14.25 9.17
C SER A 152 -1.92 -13.47 9.11
N TYR A 153 -1.91 -12.33 8.42
CA TYR A 153 -0.73 -11.46 8.36
C TYR A 153 -0.45 -10.75 9.68
N ALA A 154 -1.50 -10.31 10.39
CA ALA A 154 -1.35 -9.64 11.68
C ALA A 154 -0.77 -10.58 12.75
N GLU A 155 -1.09 -11.88 12.70
CA GLU A 155 -0.51 -12.91 13.57
C GLU A 155 0.96 -13.19 13.21
N GLU A 156 1.27 -13.38 11.92
CA GLU A 156 2.65 -13.59 11.44
C GLU A 156 3.58 -12.42 11.78
N LEU A 157 3.06 -11.20 11.72
CA LEU A 157 3.78 -9.97 12.08
C LEU A 157 3.77 -9.66 13.58
N HIS A 158 3.19 -10.54 14.41
CA HIS A 158 3.09 -10.38 15.86
C HIS A 158 2.44 -9.05 16.27
N ILE A 159 1.43 -8.59 15.53
CA ILE A 159 0.66 -7.37 15.85
C ILE A 159 -0.40 -7.71 16.90
N VAL A 160 -1.08 -8.84 16.76
CA VAL A 160 -2.16 -9.29 17.67
C VAL A 160 -1.64 -9.51 19.10
N SER A 161 -0.37 -9.87 19.25
CA SER A 161 0.26 -10.20 20.53
C SER A 161 0.91 -9.02 21.27
N ARG A 162 0.79 -7.80 20.76
CA ARG A 162 1.42 -6.59 21.34
C ARG A 162 0.62 -5.99 22.49
#